data_AF-W1X0G8-F1
#
_entry.id   AF-W1X0G8-F1
#
_cell.length_a   1.000
_cell.length_b   1.000
_cell.length_c   1.000
_cell.angle_alpha   90.00
_cell.angle_beta   90.00
_cell.angle_gamma   90.00
#
_symmetry.space_group_name_H-M   'P 1'
#
loop_
_entity.id
_entity.type
_entity.pdbx_description
1 polymer ?
#
loop_
_entity_poly.entity_id
_entity_poly.type
_entity_poly.pdbx_seq_one_letter_code
_entity_poly.pdbx_strand_id
1 'polypeptide(L)'
;EVLRIVQSVYKYILVDEFQDVNKVQFEVLKLIAGENNNIFVVGDEDQSIYGFRGSRPDFLLKFKEYFKDANGILISINTSTNALD
;
A
#
# COMPACT_ATOMS: atom_id res chain seq x y z
N GLU A 1 -3.72 -23.02 8.82
CA GLU A 1 -3.77 -23.77 7.54
C GLU A 1 -4.12 -22.85 6.38
N VAL A 2 -5.28 -22.20 6.41
CA VAL A 2 -5.74 -21.23 5.38
C VAL A 2 -4.70 -20.17 5.03
N LEU A 3 -4.09 -19.50 6.02
CA LEU A 3 -3.06 -18.47 5.77
C LEU A 3 -1.88 -18.99 4.95
N ARG A 4 -1.40 -20.22 5.23
CA ARG A 4 -0.28 -20.83 4.50
C ARG A 4 -0.65 -21.09 3.04
N ILE A 5 -1.89 -21.51 2.78
CA ILE A 5 -2.40 -21.71 1.42
C ILE A 5 -2.43 -20.37 0.69
N VAL A 6 -3.02 -19.34 1.32
CA VAL A 6 -3.11 -17.98 0.76
C VAL A 6 -1.71 -17.43 0.43
N GLN A 7 -0.76 -17.52 1.37
CA GLN A 7 0.64 -17.11 1.15
C GLN A 7 1.33 -17.89 0.02
N SER A 8 1.00 -19.18 -0.16
CA SER A 8 1.57 -19.99 -1.24
C SER A 8 1.06 -19.61 -2.63
N VAL A 9 -0.17 -19.09 -2.70
CA VAL A 9 -0.82 -18.60 -3.93
C VAL A 9 -0.34 -17.18 -4.26
N TYR A 10 -0.38 -16.27 -3.28
CA TYR A 10 -0.01 -14.87 -3.46
C TYR A 10 1.44 -14.61 -3.07
N LYS A 11 2.37 -15.03 -3.94
CA LYS A 11 3.82 -14.85 -3.74
C LYS A 11 4.29 -13.40 -3.90
N TYR A 12 3.53 -12.60 -4.64
CA TYR A 12 3.75 -11.18 -4.88
C TYR A 12 2.41 -10.45 -4.77
N ILE A 13 2.40 -9.33 -4.08
CA ILE A 13 1.18 -8.55 -3.78
C ILE A 13 1.38 -7.15 -4.33
N LEU A 14 0.46 -6.73 -5.20
CA LEU A 14 0.35 -5.35 -5.67
C LEU A 14 -0.91 -4.74 -5.03
N VAL A 15 -0.76 -3.58 -4.40
CA VAL A 15 -1.89 -2.83 -3.84
C VAL A 15 -1.87 -1.43 -4.42
N ASP A 16 -2.95 -1.08 -5.13
CA ASP A 16 -3.19 0.26 -5.65
C ASP A 16 -4.03 1.07 -4.64
N GLU A 17 -4.01 2.40 -4.77
CA GLU A 17 -4.75 3.33 -3.91
C GLU A 17 -4.52 3.10 -2.39
N PHE A 18 -3.26 2.87 -2.02
CA PHE A 18 -2.90 2.44 -0.66
C PHE A 18 -3.23 3.49 0.42
N GLN A 19 -3.39 4.76 0.04
CA GLN A 19 -3.84 5.82 0.94
C GLN A 19 -5.25 5.58 1.52
N ASP A 20 -6.07 4.79 0.84
CA ASP A 20 -7.45 4.48 1.27
C ASP A 20 -7.55 3.22 2.13
N VAL A 21 -6.44 2.51 2.35
CA VAL A 21 -6.40 1.29 3.15
C VAL A 21 -6.71 1.60 4.62
N ASN A 22 -7.65 0.84 5.18
CA ASN A 22 -7.97 0.89 6.61
C ASN A 22 -7.14 -0.11 7.42
N LYS A 23 -7.22 -0.01 8.76
CA LYS A 23 -6.43 -0.87 9.66
C LYS A 23 -6.66 -2.37 9.45
N VAL A 24 -7.90 -2.81 9.24
CA VAL A 24 -8.20 -4.24 9.08
C VAL A 24 -7.59 -4.77 7.78
N GLN A 25 -7.73 -4.02 6.69
CA GLN A 25 -7.12 -4.35 5.41
C GLN A 25 -5.59 -4.39 5.51
N PHE A 26 -4.98 -3.40 6.18
CA PHE A 26 -3.55 -3.35 6.40
C PHE A 26 -3.02 -4.58 7.15
N GLU A 27 -3.66 -4.98 8.26
CA GLU A 27 -3.24 -6.16 9.02
C GLU A 27 -3.39 -7.44 8.21
N VAL A 28 -4.44 -7.56 7.39
CA VAL A 28 -4.62 -8.71 6.48
C VAL A 28 -3.50 -8.75 5.44
N LEU A 29 -3.19 -7.62 4.80
CA LEU A 29 -2.11 -7.52 3.82
C LEU A 29 -0.76 -7.90 4.44
N LYS A 30 -0.49 -7.46 5.67
CA LYS A 30 0.72 -7.81 6.42
C LYS A 30 0.81 -9.31 6.71
N LEU A 31 -0.30 -9.94 7.08
CA LEU A 31 -0.34 -11.40 7.27
C LEU A 31 -0.08 -12.15 5.95
N ILE A 32 -0.66 -11.70 4.83
CA ILE A 32 -0.48 -12.32 3.52
C ILE A 32 0.94 -12.12 3.00
N ALA A 33 1.55 -10.94 3.17
CA ALA A 33 2.93 -10.68 2.79
C ALA A 33 3.91 -11.59 3.55
N GLY A 34 3.61 -11.88 4.82
CA GLY A 34 4.38 -12.81 5.64
C GLY A 34 5.86 -12.43 5.73
N GLU A 35 6.73 -13.43 5.87
CA GLU A 35 8.18 -13.22 5.97
C GLU A 35 8.83 -12.90 4.62
N ASN A 36 8.17 -13.22 3.50
CA ASN A 36 8.71 -12.97 2.17
C ASN A 36 8.71 -11.47 1.82
N ASN A 37 7.89 -10.64 2.49
CA ASN A 37 7.81 -9.19 2.30
C ASN A 37 7.67 -8.74 0.83
N ASN A 38 7.11 -9.59 -0.03
CA ASN A 38 6.93 -9.33 -1.46
C ASN A 38 5.64 -8.54 -1.72
N ILE A 39 5.57 -7.34 -1.15
CA ILE A 39 4.46 -6.42 -1.32
C ILE A 39 4.97 -5.12 -1.95
N PHE A 40 4.24 -4.66 -2.97
CA PHE A 40 4.46 -3.40 -3.64
C PHE A 40 3.17 -2.59 -3.59
N VAL A 41 3.27 -1.36 -3.10
CA VAL A 41 2.12 -0.49 -2.91
C VAL A 41 2.29 0.79 -3.71
N VAL A 42 1.18 1.30 -4.25
CA VAL A 42 1.10 2.57 -4.93
C VAL A 42 0.03 3.39 -4.21
N GLY A 43 0.31 4.68 -4.01
CA GLY A 43 -0.65 5.59 -3.43
C GLY A 43 -0.16 7.02 -3.45
N ASP A 44 -1.10 7.93 -3.23
CA ASP A 44 -0.89 9.37 -3.20
C ASP A 44 -1.50 9.93 -1.91
N GLU A 45 -0.68 10.57 -1.07
CA GLU A 45 -1.14 11.11 0.21
C GLU A 45 -2.06 12.32 0.04
N ASP A 46 -1.87 13.12 -1.01
CA ASP A 46 -2.66 14.32 -1.27
C ASP A 46 -4.07 13.97 -1.77
N GLN A 47 -4.26 12.72 -2.25
CA GLN A 47 -5.56 12.17 -2.63
C GLN A 47 -6.28 11.45 -1.49
N SER A 48 -5.79 11.55 -0.25
CA SER A 48 -6.43 10.93 0.91
C SER A 48 -7.67 11.72 1.39
N ILE A 49 -8.71 11.80 0.55
CA ILE A 49 -9.99 12.45 0.87
C ILE A 49 -10.86 11.68 1.89
N TYR A 50 -10.46 10.48 2.32
CA TYR A 50 -11.29 9.53 3.08
C TYR A 50 -11.04 9.39 4.59
N GLY A 51 -10.45 10.39 5.26
CA GLY A 51 -10.29 10.37 6.73
C GLY A 51 -11.59 10.09 7.51
N PHE A 52 -12.74 10.45 6.94
CA PHE A 52 -14.07 10.23 7.52
C PHE A 52 -14.57 8.76 7.46
N ARG A 53 -13.93 7.87 6.69
CA ARG A 53 -14.27 6.43 6.59
C ARG A 53 -13.27 5.53 7.33
N GLY A 54 -12.30 6.11 8.04
CA GLY A 54 -11.28 5.37 8.77
C GLY A 54 -10.14 4.85 7.91
N SER A 55 -9.94 5.41 6.70
CA SER A 55 -8.69 5.20 5.96
C SER A 55 -7.52 5.82 6.74
N ARG A 56 -6.34 5.25 6.55
CA ARG A 56 -5.14 5.55 7.33
C ARG A 56 -3.98 5.82 6.36
N PRO A 57 -3.93 7.03 5.75
CA PRO A 57 -2.84 7.40 4.83
C PRO A 57 -1.47 7.38 5.53
N ASP A 58 -1.43 7.42 6.87
CA ASP A 58 -0.19 7.21 7.62
C ASP A 58 0.43 5.83 7.42
N PHE A 59 -0.31 4.81 6.98
CA PHE A 59 0.28 3.53 6.58
C PHE A 59 1.15 3.66 5.34
N LEU A 60 0.79 4.52 4.39
CA LEU A 60 1.62 4.83 3.23
C LEU A 60 2.89 5.56 3.66
N LEU A 61 2.74 6.60 4.49
CA LEU A 61 3.88 7.41 4.97
C LEU A 61 4.86 6.61 5.82
N LYS A 62 4.34 5.69 6.65
CA LYS A 62 5.14 4.84 7.55
C LYS A 62 5.41 3.47 6.97
N PHE A 63 5.24 3.27 5.67
CA PHE A 63 5.34 1.94 5.05
C PHE A 63 6.68 1.26 5.37
N LYS A 64 7.79 2.01 5.37
CA LYS A 64 9.13 1.52 5.74
C LYS A 64 9.28 1.10 7.21
N GLU A 65 8.46 1.63 8.12
CA GLU A 65 8.46 1.20 9.52
C GLU A 65 7.88 -0.22 9.66
N TYR A 66 6.95 -0.58 8.76
CA TYR A 66 6.30 -1.89 8.74
C TYR A 66 7.04 -2.91 7.87
N PHE A 67 7.64 -2.46 6.77
CA PHE A 67 8.42 -3.26 5.82
C PHE A 67 9.82 -2.67 5.70
N LYS A 68 10.75 -3.12 6.57
CA LYS A 68 12.08 -2.49 6.74
C LYS A 68 12.95 -2.52 5.49
N ASP A 69 12.78 -3.53 4.65
CA ASP A 69 13.53 -3.70 3.40
C ASP A 69 12.86 -3.00 2.20
N ALA A 70 11.76 -2.26 2.43
CA ALA A 70 11.03 -1.59 1.38
C ALA A 70 11.83 -0.42 0.78
N ASN A 71 11.92 -0.43 -0.54
CA ASN A 71 12.40 0.70 -1.32
C ASN A 71 11.21 1.56 -1.77
N GLY A 72 11.42 2.87 -1.89
CA GLY A 72 10.40 3.81 -2.32
C GLY A 72 10.87 4.61 -3.51
N ILE A 73 9.96 4.87 -4.44
CA ILE A 73 10.17 5.74 -5.61
C ILE A 73 9.07 6.78 -5.59
N LEU A 74 9.43 8.06 -5.61
CA LEU A 74 8.48 9.15 -5.80
C LEU A 74 8.41 9.47 -7.30
N ILE A 75 7.21 9.43 -7.85
CA ILE A 75 6.94 9.86 -9.23
C ILE A 75 6.38 11.28 -9.15
N SER A 76 7.20 12.28 -9.49
CA SER A 76 6.80 13.70 -9.44
C SER A 76 6.30 14.26 -10.77
N ILE A 77 6.27 13.44 -11.82
CA ILE A 77 5.85 13.85 -13.16
C ILE A 77 4.37 13.56 -13.30
N ASN A 78 3.57 14.60 -13.48
CA ASN A 78 2.17 14.46 -13.88
C ASN A 78 2.09 14.41 -15.41
N THR A 79 1.54 13.31 -15.94
CA THR A 79 1.34 13.08 -17.38
C THR A 79 -0.13 13.19 -17.80
N SER A 80 -1.04 13.33 -16.84
CA SER A 80 -2.49 13.21 -17.03
C SER A 80 -3.19 14.56 -17.20
N THR A 81 -2.57 15.66 -16.78
CA THR A 81 -3.06 17.03 -17.00
C THR A 81 -2.19 17.76 -18.02
N ASN A 82 -2.82 18.42 -19.00
CA ASN A 82 -2.10 19.35 -19.88
C ASN A 82 -1.54 20.48 -19.01
N ALA A 83 -0.26 20.82 -19.17
CA ALA A 83 0.42 21.92 -18.49
C ALA A 83 -0.06 23.33 -18.96
N LEU A 84 -1.29 23.42 -19.47
CA LEU A 84 -1.93 24.60 -20.02
C LEU A 84 -3.36 24.69 -19.51
N ASP A 85 -3.52 24.78 -18.19
CA ASP A 85 -4.67 25.40 -17.51
C ASP A 85 -4.15 26.14 -16.27
#